data_AF-A0A397UZ42-F1
#
_entry.id   AF-A0A397UZ42-F1
#
_cell.length_a   1.000
_cell.length_b   1.000
_cell.length_c   1.000
_cell.angle_alpha   90.00
_cell.angle_beta   90.00
_cell.angle_gamma   90.00
#
_symmetry.space_group_name_H-M   'P 1'
#
loop_
_entity.id
_entity.type
_entity.pdbx_description
1 polymer ?
#
loop_
_entity_poly.entity_id
_entity_poly.type
_entity_poly.pdbx_seq_one_letter_code
_entity_poly.pdbx_strand_id
1 'polypeptide(L)'
;MKIMNKNLTPIFILFAMFSIAMANFPYQDCSIEGTSTIAFDVQFSPDPITKPGTDVTTFTVSGSIIRSNGTSQGSSHGDVFSENAVIYVDYVSSIEGVNPSFMFPVPPGNKDFSMPIHIATPFSTSPNYILKFNL
;
A
#
# COMPACT_ATOMS: atom_id res chain seq x y z
N MET A 1 -36.64 -43.65 -33.46
CA MET A 1 -35.18 -43.87 -33.65
C MET A 1 -34.44 -42.98 -32.65
N LYS A 2 -33.64 -43.58 -31.78
CA LYS A 2 -33.04 -42.98 -30.58
C LYS A 2 -31.54 -42.80 -30.84
N ILE A 3 -31.07 -41.55 -31.01
CA ILE A 3 -29.67 -41.10 -31.15
C ILE A 3 -29.72 -39.60 -30.78
N MET A 4 -28.96 -38.95 -29.88
CA MET A 4 -27.79 -39.28 -29.07
C MET A 4 -27.76 -38.37 -27.83
N ASN A 5 -27.18 -38.91 -26.77
CA ASN A 5 -26.63 -38.25 -25.60
C ASN A 5 -25.56 -37.20 -25.99
N LYS A 6 -25.53 -36.06 -25.30
CA LYS A 6 -24.30 -35.32 -24.96
C LYS A 6 -24.56 -34.45 -23.73
N ASN A 7 -24.07 -34.93 -22.60
CA ASN A 7 -23.93 -34.22 -21.32
C ASN A 7 -23.37 -32.80 -21.55
N LEU A 8 -24.18 -31.78 -21.27
CA LEU A 8 -23.69 -30.42 -21.08
C LEU A 8 -23.32 -30.29 -19.61
N THR A 9 -22.04 -30.47 -19.32
CA THR A 9 -21.44 -30.10 -18.04
C THR A 9 -21.39 -28.56 -17.98
N PRO A 10 -22.05 -27.89 -17.01
CA PRO A 10 -21.78 -26.49 -16.79
C PRO A 10 -20.41 -26.39 -16.12
N ILE A 11 -19.40 -25.94 -16.88
CA ILE A 11 -18.14 -25.48 -16.31
C ILE A 11 -18.47 -24.21 -15.54
N PHE A 12 -18.61 -24.33 -14.22
CA PHE A 12 -18.55 -23.21 -13.30
C PHE A 12 -17.14 -22.63 -13.38
N ILE A 13 -16.92 -21.69 -14.31
CA ILE A 13 -15.76 -20.80 -14.24
C ILE A 13 -16.05 -19.92 -13.02
N LEU A 14 -15.54 -20.34 -11.88
CA LEU A 14 -15.39 -19.49 -10.71
C LEU A 14 -14.42 -18.39 -11.12
N PHE A 15 -14.94 -17.31 -11.70
CA PHE A 15 -14.28 -16.02 -11.65
C PHE A 15 -14.19 -15.70 -10.17
N ALA A 16 -13.08 -16.09 -9.55
CA ALA A 16 -12.59 -15.43 -8.36
C ALA A 16 -12.38 -13.99 -8.78
N MET A 17 -13.44 -13.19 -8.66
CA MET A 17 -13.30 -11.78 -8.40
C MET A 17 -12.45 -11.76 -7.14
N PHE A 18 -11.15 -11.56 -7.31
CA PHE A 18 -10.36 -10.91 -6.29
C PHE A 18 -11.03 -9.55 -6.13
N SER A 19 -12.06 -9.51 -5.31
CA SER A 19 -12.59 -8.28 -4.76
C SER A 19 -11.40 -7.69 -4.02
N ILE A 20 -10.69 -6.79 -4.68
CA ILE A 20 -9.88 -5.80 -3.99
C ILE A 20 -10.93 -4.97 -3.25
N ALA A 21 -11.34 -5.46 -2.08
CA ALA A 21 -12.07 -4.66 -1.14
C ALA A 21 -11.10 -3.55 -0.77
N MET A 22 -11.28 -2.37 -1.38
CA MET A 22 -10.63 -1.17 -0.89
C MET A 22 -11.00 -1.10 0.59
N ALA A 23 -10.01 -1.29 1.46
CA ALA A 23 -10.24 -1.32 2.89
C ALA A 23 -10.89 0.02 3.26
N ASN A 24 -12.12 -0.04 3.75
CA ASN A 24 -12.98 1.12 4.00
C ASN A 24 -12.60 1.81 5.32
N PHE A 25 -11.29 1.90 5.60
CA PHE A 25 -10.74 2.67 6.71
C PHE A 25 -10.65 4.14 6.27
N PRO A 26 -10.94 5.11 7.14
CA PRO A 26 -10.76 6.52 6.82
C PRO A 26 -9.26 6.82 6.68
N TYR A 27 -8.72 6.65 5.47
CA TYR A 27 -7.41 7.18 5.12
C TYR A 27 -7.58 8.66 4.77
N GLN A 28 -6.71 9.50 5.32
CA GLN A 28 -6.64 10.92 5.00
C GLN A 28 -5.34 11.16 4.24
N ASP A 29 -5.47 11.54 2.96
CA ASP A 29 -4.34 12.04 2.18
C ASP A 29 -3.88 13.39 2.78
N CYS A 30 -2.60 13.45 3.16
CA CYS A 30 -1.96 14.62 3.75
C CYS A 30 -0.89 15.23 2.82
N SER A 31 -0.91 14.90 1.54
CA SER A 31 0.05 15.40 0.55
C SER A 31 -0.02 16.94 0.44
N ILE A 32 1.15 17.57 0.36
CA ILE A 32 1.29 19.02 0.14
C ILE A 32 1.53 19.23 -1.36
N GLU A 33 0.66 19.99 -2.02
CA GLU A 33 0.83 20.35 -3.43
C GLU A 33 2.10 21.21 -3.64
N GLY A 34 2.94 20.81 -4.59
CA GLY A 34 4.21 21.45 -4.93
C GLY A 34 4.79 20.91 -6.24
N THR A 35 5.91 21.47 -6.73
CA THR A 35 6.46 21.29 -8.10
C THR A 35 6.71 19.84 -8.56
N SER A 36 6.69 18.87 -7.64
CA SER A 36 6.60 17.44 -7.89
C SER A 36 5.60 16.85 -6.91
N THR A 37 4.38 16.56 -7.34
CA THR A 37 3.38 15.85 -6.53
C THR A 37 3.69 14.36 -6.59
N ILE A 38 3.98 13.73 -5.45
CA ILE A 38 4.13 12.28 -5.39
C ILE A 38 2.72 11.71 -5.21
N ALA A 39 2.23 10.91 -6.17
CA ALA A 39 1.11 10.02 -5.87
C ALA A 39 1.63 8.93 -4.95
N PHE A 40 0.96 8.74 -3.81
CA PHE A 40 1.37 7.78 -2.78
C PHE A 40 0.13 7.00 -2.33
N ASP A 41 0.17 5.67 -2.46
CA ASP A 41 -0.94 4.78 -2.12
C ASP A 41 -0.46 3.66 -1.20
N VAL A 42 -1.32 3.27 -0.25
CA VAL A 42 -1.05 2.23 0.74
C VAL A 42 -2.24 1.29 0.81
N GLN A 43 -2.04 0.06 0.38
CA GLN A 43 -2.99 -1.05 0.53
C GLN A 43 -2.49 -2.01 1.61
N PHE A 44 -3.36 -2.73 2.30
CA PHE A 44 -2.94 -3.64 3.38
C PHE A 44 -3.72 -4.95 3.43
N SER A 45 -3.09 -5.96 4.04
CA SER A 45 -3.68 -7.27 4.30
C SER A 45 -3.03 -7.94 5.52
N PRO A 46 -3.80 -8.59 6.42
CA PRO A 46 -5.26 -8.71 6.41
C PRO A 46 -5.99 -7.40 6.77
N ASP A 47 -7.28 -7.33 6.44
CA ASP A 47 -8.21 -6.29 6.92
C ASP A 47 -9.15 -6.90 7.98
N PRO A 48 -9.23 -6.37 9.21
CA PRO A 48 -8.53 -5.19 9.73
C PRO A 48 -7.03 -5.42 10.01
N ILE A 49 -6.27 -4.32 10.12
CA ILE A 49 -4.87 -4.32 10.54
C ILE A 49 -4.73 -5.11 11.85
N THR A 50 -3.69 -5.93 11.94
CA THR A 50 -3.45 -6.78 13.10
C THR A 50 -3.29 -5.97 14.38
N LYS A 51 -3.82 -6.52 15.48
CA LYS A 51 -3.67 -5.93 16.82
C LYS A 51 -2.18 -5.88 17.22
N PRO A 52 -1.79 -4.96 18.14
CA PRO A 52 -0.46 -4.96 18.72
C PRO A 52 -0.01 -6.35 19.20
N GLY A 53 1.15 -6.78 18.74
CA GLY A 53 1.77 -8.04 19.12
C GLY A 53 2.62 -8.69 18.03
N THR A 54 2.57 -10.01 17.95
CA THR A 54 3.38 -10.81 17.01
C THR A 54 2.79 -10.94 15.61
N ASP A 55 1.52 -10.57 15.45
CA ASP A 55 0.80 -10.73 14.19
C ASP A 55 1.26 -9.66 13.18
N VAL A 56 1.61 -10.10 11.97
CA VAL A 56 2.14 -9.24 10.91
C VAL A 56 1.04 -8.79 9.97
N THR A 57 1.01 -7.48 9.69
CA THR A 57 0.26 -6.90 8.56
C THR A 57 1.24 -6.62 7.42
N THR A 58 0.83 -6.95 6.20
CA THR A 58 1.57 -6.59 4.98
C THR A 58 0.94 -5.35 4.36
N PHE A 59 1.75 -4.33 4.12
CA PHE A 59 1.39 -3.10 3.43
C PHE A 59 2.03 -3.11 2.04
N THR A 60 1.23 -2.98 0.99
CA THR A 60 1.73 -2.71 -0.35
C THR A 60 1.74 -1.21 -0.54
N VAL A 61 2.94 -0.62 -0.51
CA VAL A 61 3.13 0.82 -0.68
C VAL A 61 3.58 1.09 -2.10
N SER A 62 2.87 1.99 -2.78
CA SER A 62 3.17 2.38 -4.15
C SER A 62 3.31 3.89 -4.25
N GLY A 63 4.24 4.34 -5.09
CA GLY A 63 4.44 5.76 -5.33
C GLY A 63 4.85 6.07 -6.75
N SER A 64 4.46 7.25 -7.23
CA SER A 64 4.78 7.75 -8.57
C SER A 64 5.09 9.24 -8.51
N ILE A 65 6.14 9.66 -9.22
CA ILE A 65 6.46 11.08 -9.39
C ILE A 65 5.53 11.69 -10.45
N ILE A 66 4.62 12.55 -10.02
CA ILE A 66 3.73 13.36 -10.88
C ILE A 66 4.27 14.80 -10.89
N ARG A 67 4.27 15.46 -12.05
CA ARG A 67 4.55 16.90 -12.11
C ARG A 67 3.27 17.69 -11.81
N SER A 68 3.41 18.86 -11.21
CA SER A 68 2.31 19.73 -10.75
C SER A 68 1.27 20.13 -11.81
N ASN A 69 1.46 19.79 -13.08
CA ASN A 69 0.49 20.02 -14.16
C ASN A 69 -0.46 18.84 -14.44
N GLY A 70 -0.40 17.75 -13.66
CA GLY A 70 -1.31 16.60 -13.78
C GLY A 70 -1.10 15.75 -15.05
N THR A 71 -0.05 16.03 -15.84
CA THR A 71 0.27 15.22 -17.03
C THR A 71 1.41 14.26 -16.73
N SER A 72 1.14 12.96 -16.91
CA SER A 72 2.13 11.88 -16.81
C SER A 72 3.06 11.80 -18.04
N GLN A 73 3.03 12.78 -18.95
CA GLN A 73 3.86 12.79 -20.15
C GLN A 73 5.29 13.21 -19.82
N GLY A 74 6.16 12.21 -19.77
CA GLY A 74 7.56 12.34 -19.40
C GLY A 74 8.41 13.14 -20.39
N SER A 75 9.46 13.75 -19.84
CA SER A 75 10.76 13.59 -20.49
C SER A 75 11.18 12.14 -20.25
N SER A 76 11.63 11.44 -21.28
CA SER A 76 12.17 10.07 -21.16
C SER A 76 13.46 9.99 -20.31
N HIS A 77 13.83 11.09 -19.63
CA HIS A 77 15.01 11.25 -18.81
C HIS A 77 14.69 12.18 -17.63
N GLY A 78 15.05 11.78 -16.41
CA GLY A 78 15.35 12.72 -15.32
C GLY A 78 14.78 12.38 -13.95
N ASP A 79 13.46 12.15 -13.85
CA ASP A 79 12.81 12.10 -12.54
C ASP A 79 12.72 10.66 -12.03
N VAL A 80 13.59 10.32 -11.09
CA VAL A 80 13.65 9.03 -10.42
C VAL A 80 13.78 9.21 -8.93
N PHE A 81 13.34 8.23 -8.15
CA PHE A 81 13.62 8.20 -6.72
C PHE A 81 15.13 8.09 -6.47
N SER A 82 15.61 8.93 -5.57
CA SER A 82 16.99 8.96 -5.07
C SER A 82 17.33 7.68 -4.31
N GLU A 83 18.61 7.33 -4.23
CA GLU A 83 19.13 6.27 -3.35
C GLU A 83 18.83 6.49 -1.87
N ASN A 84 18.51 7.73 -1.48
CA ASN A 84 18.15 8.10 -0.12
C ASN A 84 16.64 8.22 0.10
N ALA A 85 15.80 7.87 -0.89
CA ALA A 85 14.35 7.88 -0.72
C ALA A 85 13.95 6.75 0.25
N VAL A 86 13.20 7.09 1.30
CA VAL A 86 12.84 6.16 2.38
C VAL A 86 11.39 6.39 2.78
N ILE A 87 10.65 5.30 2.93
CA ILE A 87 9.33 5.32 3.53
C ILE A 87 9.48 5.19 5.04
N TYR A 88 8.96 6.17 5.77
CA TYR A 88 8.81 6.15 7.21
C TYR A 88 7.41 5.68 7.57
N VAL A 89 7.32 4.72 8.49
CA VAL A 89 6.06 4.24 9.05
C VAL A 89 6.04 4.55 10.55
N ASP A 90 5.28 5.57 10.93
CA ASP A 90 5.20 6.05 12.31
C ASP A 90 3.91 5.54 12.98
N TYR A 91 4.06 4.99 14.18
CA TYR A 91 2.94 4.63 15.05
C TYR A 91 2.59 5.77 15.99
N VAL A 92 1.54 6.52 15.68
CA VAL A 92 1.10 7.66 16.48
C VAL A 92 0.10 7.19 17.52
N SER A 93 0.62 6.72 18.67
CA SER A 93 -0.06 6.53 19.97
C SER A 93 0.69 5.52 20.85
N SER A 94 1.88 5.86 21.31
CA SER A 94 2.60 5.03 22.29
C SER A 94 2.07 5.23 23.70
N ILE A 95 2.11 4.16 24.51
CA ILE A 95 1.78 4.21 25.94
C ILE A 95 2.91 4.90 26.74
N GLU A 96 4.15 4.82 26.24
CA GLU A 96 5.37 5.27 26.92
C GLU A 96 5.88 6.65 26.45
N GLY A 97 5.13 7.33 25.56
CA GLY A 97 5.48 8.65 25.04
C GLY A 97 6.53 8.66 23.92
N VAL A 98 7.05 7.50 23.50
CA VAL A 98 7.92 7.34 22.32
C VAL A 98 7.21 6.49 21.27
N ASN A 99 6.87 7.12 20.15
CA ASN A 99 6.22 6.47 19.03
C ASN A 99 7.23 5.67 18.20
N PRO A 100 7.04 4.34 18.03
CA PRO A 100 7.93 3.56 17.19
C PRO A 100 7.82 4.01 15.73
N SER A 101 8.96 4.05 15.04
CA SER A 101 9.07 4.40 13.63
C SER A 101 9.95 3.38 12.90
N PHE A 102 9.53 2.99 11.71
CA PHE A 102 10.25 2.05 10.86
C PHE A 102 10.61 2.71 9.54
N MET A 103 11.78 2.36 8.99
CA MET A 103 12.32 2.92 7.76
C MET A 103 12.49 1.83 6.70
N PHE A 104 11.95 2.07 5.51
CA PHE A 104 12.05 1.14 4.39
C PHE A 104 12.59 1.86 3.14
N PRO A 105 13.73 1.44 2.58
CA PRO A 105 14.32 2.10 1.43
C PRO A 105 13.45 1.88 0.18
N VAL A 106 13.21 2.95 -0.57
CA VAL A 106 12.52 2.89 -1.86
C VAL A 106 13.51 2.43 -2.93
N PRO A 107 13.11 1.52 -3.85
CA PRO A 107 13.95 1.13 -4.98
C PRO A 107 14.36 2.36 -5.81
N PRO A 108 15.66 2.69 -5.88
CA PRO A 108 16.12 3.89 -6.58
C PRO A 108 16.11 3.70 -8.09
N GLY A 109 16.22 4.82 -8.82
CA GLY A 109 16.39 4.79 -10.27
C GLY A 109 15.11 4.53 -11.07
N ASN A 110 13.98 4.33 -10.38
CA ASN A 110 12.66 4.23 -11.00
C ASN A 110 11.84 5.49 -10.69
N LYS A 111 10.97 5.86 -11.64
CA LYS A 111 9.97 6.91 -11.47
C LYS A 111 8.77 6.44 -10.63
N ASP A 112 8.48 5.15 -10.73
CA ASP A 112 7.37 4.47 -10.07
C ASP A 112 7.94 3.34 -9.20
N PHE A 113 7.36 3.12 -8.03
CA PHE A 113 7.66 1.95 -7.22
C PHE A 113 6.39 1.32 -6.69
N SER A 114 6.48 0.02 -6.41
CA SER A 114 5.52 -0.72 -5.59
C SER A 114 6.31 -1.74 -4.80
N MET A 115 6.18 -1.72 -3.48
CA MET A 115 6.94 -2.60 -2.60
C MET A 115 6.10 -3.10 -1.42
N PRO A 116 6.25 -4.37 -1.04
CA PRO A 116 5.66 -4.89 0.18
C PRO A 116 6.49 -4.48 1.40
N ILE A 117 5.80 -4.10 2.47
CA ILE A 117 6.37 -3.80 3.78
C ILE A 117 5.65 -4.69 4.80
N HIS A 118 6.42 -5.44 5.59
CA HIS A 118 5.88 -6.35 6.60
C HIS A 118 6.13 -5.76 7.98
N ILE A 119 5.06 -5.47 8.72
CA ILE A 119 5.17 -4.84 10.04
C ILE A 119 4.34 -5.62 11.06
N ALA A 120 4.97 -5.98 12.16
CA ALA A 120 4.27 -6.39 13.38
C ALA A 120 4.06 -5.15 14.24
N THR A 121 2.80 -4.84 14.56
CA THR A 121 2.48 -3.68 15.41
C THR A 121 3.12 -3.86 16.79
N PRO A 122 4.00 -2.95 17.25
CA PRO A 122 4.70 -3.11 18.52
C PRO A 122 3.74 -3.25 19.70
N PHE A 123 4.09 -4.11 20.68
CA PHE A 123 3.28 -4.34 21.88
C PHE A 123 3.04 -3.08 22.74
N SER A 124 3.92 -2.08 22.65
CA SER A 124 3.82 -0.80 23.37
C SER A 124 2.85 0.20 22.73
N THR A 125 2.26 -0.14 21.59
CA THR A 125 1.28 0.69 20.88
C THR A 125 -0.11 0.56 21.52
N SER A 126 -0.77 1.69 21.76
CA SER A 126 -2.18 1.72 22.21
C SER A 126 -3.09 0.98 21.22
N PRO A 127 -4.18 0.34 21.66
CA PRO A 127 -5.18 -0.25 20.77
C PRO A 127 -5.78 0.75 19.77
N ASN A 128 -5.85 2.03 20.14
CA ASN A 128 -6.27 3.12 19.27
C ASN A 128 -5.01 3.84 18.77
N TYR A 129 -4.57 3.49 17.57
CA TYR A 129 -3.37 4.03 16.95
C TYR A 129 -3.60 4.47 15.52
N ILE A 130 -2.75 5.41 15.08
CA ILE A 130 -2.66 5.81 13.68
C ILE A 130 -1.33 5.33 13.12
N LEU A 131 -1.37 4.70 11.96
CA LEU A 131 -0.20 4.46 11.14
C LEU A 131 -0.04 5.59 10.15
N LYS A 132 1.08 6.30 10.22
CA LYS A 132 1.42 7.36 9.27
C LYS A 132 2.54 6.88 8.35
N PHE A 133 2.27 6.88 7.05
CA PHE A 133 3.26 6.59 6.03
C PHE A 133 3.73 7.92 5.42
N ASN A 134 5.04 8.14 5.38
CA ASN A 134 5.66 9.32 4.79
C ASN A 134 6.77 8.87 3.84
N LEU A 135 6.96 9.59 2.74
CA LEU A 135 8.05 9.39 1.78
C LEU A 135 8.90 10.65 1.68
#